data_AF-A4N3F3-F1
#
_entry.id   AF-A4N3F3-F1
#
_cell.length_a   1.000
_cell.length_b   1.000
_cell.length_c   1.000
_cell.angle_alpha   90.00
_cell.angle_beta   90.00
_cell.angle_gamma   90.00
#
_symmetry.space_group_name_H-M   'P 1'
#
loop_
_entity.id
_entity.type
_entity.pdbx_description
1 polymer ?
#
loop_
_entity_poly.entity_id
_entity_poly.type
_entity_poly.pdbx_seq_one_letter_code
_entity_poly.pdbx_strand_id
1 'polypeptide(L)'
;MKKQILALVCGVMFSSSTWAHNLQLEQSLPAVQVTEYGEIVLSGKDTVFQPWSSAELAGKVRVVHHLAGRTAAKEKNQSMIDAIKASHFNPVKYQTTTIINADDAIVGTGMFVKNSAQKRQTGKST
;
A
#
# COMPACT_ATOMS: atom_id res chain seq x y z
N MET A 1 45.73 -13.87 -3.69
CA MET A 1 44.77 -14.84 -4.26
C MET A 1 43.99 -15.62 -3.18
N LYS A 2 44.58 -16.51 -2.37
CA LYS A 2 43.83 -17.28 -1.34
C LYS A 2 43.02 -16.44 -0.33
N LYS A 3 43.58 -15.33 0.16
CA LYS A 3 42.88 -14.41 1.09
C LYS A 3 41.68 -13.69 0.43
N GLN A 4 41.74 -13.44 -0.88
CA GLN A 4 40.65 -12.80 -1.62
C GLN A 4 39.52 -13.79 -1.94
N ILE A 5 39.87 -15.05 -2.21
CA ILE A 5 38.87 -16.13 -2.37
C ILE A 5 38.13 -16.37 -1.05
N LEU A 6 38.84 -16.37 0.10
CA LEU A 6 38.21 -16.52 1.40
C LEU A 6 37.27 -15.35 1.75
N ALA A 7 37.67 -14.11 1.45
CA ALA A 7 36.82 -12.95 1.64
C ALA A 7 35.56 -12.98 0.75
N LEU A 8 35.69 -13.44 -0.49
CA LEU A 8 34.57 -13.61 -1.41
C LEU A 8 33.59 -14.68 -0.92
N VAL A 9 34.08 -15.82 -0.44
CA VAL A 9 33.24 -16.90 0.09
C VAL A 9 32.51 -16.49 1.37
N CYS A 10 33.18 -15.77 2.28
CA CYS A 10 32.52 -15.23 3.48
C CYS A 10 31.46 -14.18 3.14
N GLY A 11 31.68 -13.33 2.14
CA GLY A 11 30.72 -12.28 1.75
C GLY A 11 29.39 -12.82 1.24
N VAL A 12 29.38 -13.95 0.52
CA VAL A 12 28.15 -14.56 -0.04
C VAL A 12 27.28 -15.18 1.07
N MET A 13 27.89 -15.64 2.17
CA MET A 13 27.22 -16.26 3.31
C MET A 13 26.45 -15.26 4.20
N PHE A 14 26.64 -13.94 4.02
CA PHE A 14 25.91 -12.89 4.73
C PHE A 14 24.67 -12.38 3.98
N SER A 15 24.16 -13.15 3.01
CA SER A 15 22.90 -12.79 2.33
C SER A 15 21.74 -12.90 3.34
N SER A 16 21.31 -11.75 3.88
CA SER A 16 20.20 -11.64 4.80
C SER A 16 18.95 -12.26 4.17
N SER A 17 18.49 -13.40 4.71
CA SER A 17 17.19 -13.94 4.32
C SER A 17 16.12 -13.03 4.91
N THR A 18 15.43 -12.27 4.07
CA THR A 18 14.29 -11.48 4.52
C THR A 18 13.09 -12.41 4.68
N TRP A 19 12.51 -12.42 5.87
CA TRP A 19 11.27 -13.17 6.11
C TRP A 19 10.10 -12.34 5.57
N ALA A 20 9.64 -12.69 4.37
CA ALA A 20 8.40 -12.16 3.84
C ALA A 20 7.22 -12.84 4.55
N HIS A 21 6.29 -12.04 5.08
CA HIS A 21 5.05 -12.59 5.62
C HIS A 21 4.19 -13.07 4.46
N ASN A 22 3.85 -14.36 4.45
CA ASN A 22 2.89 -14.91 3.50
C ASN A 22 1.48 -14.74 4.05
N LEU A 23 0.58 -14.24 3.21
CA LEU A 23 -0.84 -14.23 3.53
C LEU A 23 -1.38 -15.67 3.39
N GLN A 24 -2.02 -16.16 4.45
CA GLN A 24 -2.67 -17.47 4.49
C GLN A 24 -4.15 -17.28 4.78
N LEU A 25 -4.98 -18.13 4.17
CA LEU A 25 -6.41 -18.16 4.47
C LEU A 25 -6.64 -18.61 5.91
N GLU A 26 -7.75 -18.18 6.50
CA GLU A 26 -8.13 -18.48 7.89
C GLU A 26 -7.09 -18.07 8.96
N GLN A 27 -6.13 -17.22 8.59
CA GLN A 27 -5.15 -16.64 9.52
C GLN A 27 -5.46 -15.16 9.75
N SER A 28 -5.07 -14.66 10.92
CA SER A 28 -5.12 -13.23 11.18
C SER A 28 -4.20 -12.47 10.24
N LEU A 29 -4.62 -11.27 9.82
CA LEU A 29 -3.81 -10.43 8.96
C LEU A 29 -2.50 -10.06 9.70
N PRO A 30 -1.32 -10.20 9.05
CA PRO A 30 -0.06 -9.77 9.65
C PRO A 30 -0.07 -8.29 10.04
N ALA A 31 0.55 -7.99 11.17
CA ALA A 31 0.70 -6.61 11.63
C ALA A 31 1.69 -5.86 10.73
N VAL A 32 1.17 -4.91 9.96
CA VAL A 32 1.92 -3.99 9.11
C VAL A 32 1.57 -2.55 9.46
N GLN A 33 2.57 -1.67 9.39
CA GLN A 33 2.43 -0.23 9.61
C GLN A 33 3.09 0.54 8.47
N VAL A 34 2.48 1.67 8.09
CA VAL A 34 3.05 2.64 7.15
C VAL A 34 3.20 3.95 7.91
N THR A 35 4.43 4.25 8.34
CA THR A 35 4.72 5.39 9.21
C THR A 35 5.01 6.67 8.44
N GLU A 36 5.59 6.55 7.25
CA GLU A 36 5.92 7.71 6.39
C GLU A 36 4.76 8.01 5.45
N TYR A 37 4.21 9.23 5.55
CA TYR A 37 2.98 9.71 4.89
C TYR A 37 1.70 8.91 5.23
N GLY A 38 1.77 7.61 5.49
CA GLY A 38 0.69 6.76 5.99
C GLY A 38 -0.65 6.93 5.27
N GLU A 39 -1.72 7.15 6.03
CA GLU A 39 -3.06 7.42 5.52
C GLU A 39 -3.30 8.92 5.31
N ILE A 40 -4.03 9.22 4.22
CA ILE A 40 -4.52 10.55 3.92
C ILE A 40 -5.91 10.73 4.51
N VAL A 41 -6.04 11.61 5.49
CA VAL A 41 -7.30 11.97 6.13
C VAL A 41 -7.70 13.38 5.74
N LEU A 42 -9.00 13.56 5.48
CA LEU A 42 -9.58 14.88 5.25
C LEU A 42 -10.05 15.44 6.59
N SER A 43 -9.46 16.56 7.01
CA SER A 43 -9.88 17.31 8.19
C SER A 43 -10.47 18.64 7.73
N GLY A 44 -11.78 18.64 7.46
CA GLY A 44 -12.45 19.79 6.87
C GLY A 44 -11.96 20.07 5.45
N LYS A 45 -11.26 21.20 5.25
CA LYS A 45 -10.65 21.58 3.97
C LYS A 45 -9.19 21.12 3.84
N ASP A 46 -8.58 20.70 4.94
CA ASP A 46 -7.18 20.35 4.99
C ASP A 46 -6.97 18.85 4.77
N THR A 47 -5.81 18.51 4.24
CA THR A 47 -5.38 17.14 4.04
C THR A 47 -4.24 16.84 5.00
N VAL A 48 -4.48 15.87 5.88
CA VAL A 48 -3.55 15.46 6.93
C VAL A 48 -3.03 14.07 6.60
N PHE A 49 -1.74 13.87 6.83
CA PHE A 49 -1.06 12.58 6.70
C PHE A 49 -0.85 12.03 8.11
N GLN A 50 -1.30 10.81 8.37
CA GLN A 50 -1.14 10.15 9.66
C GLN A 50 -0.57 8.74 9.46
N PRO A 51 0.20 8.18 10.41
CA PRO A 51 0.59 6.77 10.35
C PRO A 51 -0.63 5.87 10.18
N TRP A 52 -0.49 4.79 9.42
CA TRP A 52 -1.55 3.80 9.20
C TRP A 52 -1.13 2.43 9.71
N SER A 53 -2.05 1.70 10.34
CA SER A 53 -1.84 0.32 10.76
C SER A 53 -2.90 -0.64 10.24
N SER A 54 -2.46 -1.84 9.85
CA SER A 54 -3.33 -2.98 9.55
C SER A 54 -4.32 -3.34 10.68
N ALA A 55 -4.03 -2.97 11.94
CA ALA A 55 -4.94 -3.17 13.06
C ALA A 55 -6.27 -2.41 12.89
N GLU A 56 -6.26 -1.30 12.14
CA GLU A 56 -7.44 -0.50 11.81
C GLU A 56 -8.35 -1.16 10.75
N LEU A 57 -7.98 -2.35 10.27
CA LEU A 57 -8.76 -3.11 9.29
C LEU A 57 -9.91 -3.93 9.90
N ALA A 58 -9.92 -4.12 11.22
CA ALA A 58 -10.96 -4.89 11.90
C ALA A 58 -12.37 -4.27 11.75
N GLY A 59 -13.40 -5.13 11.78
CA GLY A 59 -14.81 -4.72 11.90
C GLY A 59 -15.59 -4.52 10.59
N LYS A 60 -14.93 -4.60 9.42
CA LYS A 60 -15.60 -4.57 8.11
C LYS A 60 -15.06 -5.65 7.19
N VAL A 61 -15.86 -6.07 6.22
CA VAL A 61 -15.37 -6.81 5.05
C VAL A 61 -14.63 -5.84 4.14
N ARG A 62 -13.42 -6.17 3.69
CA ARG A 62 -12.58 -5.21 2.97
C ARG A 62 -11.82 -5.84 1.81
N VAL A 63 -11.51 -5.00 0.83
CA VAL A 63 -10.45 -5.25 -0.14
C VAL A 63 -9.27 -4.36 0.22
N VAL A 64 -8.10 -4.95 0.44
CA VAL A 64 -6.85 -4.22 0.64
C VAL A 64 -6.03 -4.34 -0.65
N HIS A 65 -5.78 -3.21 -1.29
CA HIS A 65 -5.11 -3.16 -2.58
C HIS A 65 -3.77 -2.45 -2.45
N HIS A 66 -2.67 -3.18 -2.61
CA HIS A 66 -1.34 -2.59 -2.67
C HIS A 66 -0.96 -2.36 -4.15
N LEU A 67 -0.71 -1.10 -4.51
CA LEU A 67 -0.43 -0.68 -5.87
C LEU A 67 0.87 0.11 -5.94
N ALA A 68 1.63 -0.09 -7.02
CA ALA A 68 2.71 0.83 -7.38
C ALA A 68 2.14 2.23 -7.68
N GLY A 69 2.87 3.29 -7.34
CA GLY A 69 2.56 4.70 -7.64
C GLY A 69 2.57 5.09 -9.12
N ARG A 70 2.39 4.13 -10.04
CA ARG A 70 2.42 4.34 -11.49
C ARG A 70 1.02 4.40 -12.08
N THR A 71 0.81 5.27 -13.06
CA THR A 71 -0.47 5.34 -13.78
C THR A 71 -0.84 4.01 -14.43
N ALA A 72 0.13 3.32 -15.05
CA ALA A 72 -0.09 2.00 -15.65
C ALA A 72 -0.59 0.95 -14.64
N ALA A 73 -0.12 1.00 -13.39
CA ALA A 73 -0.58 0.08 -12.34
C ALA A 73 -2.05 0.35 -11.97
N LYS A 74 -2.48 1.62 -11.94
CA LYS A 74 -3.87 1.99 -11.78
C LYS A 74 -4.72 1.51 -12.97
N GLU A 75 -4.28 1.79 -14.20
CA GLU A 75 -5.02 1.44 -15.43
C GLU A 75 -5.25 -0.05 -15.56
N LYS A 76 -4.23 -0.87 -15.27
CA LYS A 76 -4.34 -2.35 -15.31
C LYS A 76 -5.39 -2.90 -14.36
N ASN A 77 -5.67 -2.21 -13.27
CA ASN A 77 -6.63 -2.62 -12.24
C ASN A 77 -7.99 -1.89 -12.33
N GLN A 78 -8.17 -1.05 -13.36
CA GLN A 78 -9.33 -0.17 -13.47
C GLN A 78 -10.65 -0.95 -13.56
N SER A 79 -10.67 -2.06 -14.31
CA SER A 79 -11.85 -2.93 -14.45
C SER A 79 -12.32 -3.51 -13.11
N MET A 80 -11.39 -3.98 -12.28
CA MET A 80 -11.70 -4.47 -10.93
C MET A 80 -12.22 -3.35 -10.03
N ILE A 81 -11.57 -2.18 -10.06
CA ILE A 81 -11.99 -1.01 -9.26
C ILE A 81 -13.42 -0.59 -9.62
N ASP A 82 -13.74 -0.57 -10.92
CA ASP A 82 -15.06 -0.16 -11.39
C ASP A 82 -16.13 -1.21 -11.07
N ALA A 83 -15.80 -2.50 -11.16
CA ALA A 83 -16.70 -3.57 -10.72
C ALA A 83 -17.04 -3.47 -9.22
N ILE A 84 -16.05 -3.19 -8.36
CA ILE A 84 -16.28 -3.00 -6.92
C ILE A 84 -17.20 -1.80 -6.67
N LYS A 85 -17.00 -0.67 -7.38
CA LYS A 85 -17.85 0.51 -7.26
C LYS A 85 -19.28 0.24 -7.73
N ALA A 86 -19.43 -0.41 -8.88
CA ALA A 86 -20.72 -0.75 -9.47
C ALA A 86 -21.52 -1.76 -8.63
N SER A 87 -20.84 -2.49 -7.73
CA SER A 87 -21.50 -3.42 -6.80
C SER A 87 -22.23 -2.71 -5.66
N HIS A 88 -22.00 -1.41 -5.44
CA HIS A 88 -22.66 -0.60 -4.41
C HIS A 88 -22.70 -1.26 -3.02
N PHE A 89 -21.57 -1.85 -2.60
CA PHE A 89 -21.50 -2.50 -1.29
C PHE A 89 -21.86 -1.55 -0.15
N ASN A 90 -22.56 -2.07 0.85
CA ASN A 90 -23.01 -1.29 2.01
C ASN A 90 -21.80 -0.64 2.71
N PRO A 91 -21.71 0.71 2.81
CA PRO A 91 -20.54 1.41 3.33
C PRO A 91 -20.30 1.22 4.84
N VAL A 92 -21.32 0.77 5.58
CA VAL A 92 -21.20 0.39 6.99
C VAL A 92 -20.50 -0.96 7.13
N LYS A 93 -20.75 -1.89 6.21
CA LYS A 93 -20.24 -3.28 6.27
C LYS A 93 -18.99 -3.50 5.42
N TYR A 94 -18.77 -2.68 4.41
CA TYR A 94 -17.70 -2.84 3.43
C TYR A 94 -16.81 -1.59 3.31
N GLN A 95 -15.51 -1.79 3.06
CA GLN A 95 -14.59 -0.72 2.71
C GLN A 95 -13.40 -1.21 1.88
N THR A 96 -13.04 -0.47 0.83
CA THR A 96 -11.76 -0.67 0.13
C THR A 96 -10.69 0.25 0.72
N THR A 97 -9.51 -0.32 0.99
CA THR A 97 -8.29 0.39 1.39
C THR A 97 -7.24 0.21 0.29
N THR A 98 -6.70 1.31 -0.22
CA THR A 98 -5.66 1.28 -1.25
C THR A 98 -4.36 1.84 -0.68
N ILE A 99 -3.33 0.99 -0.60
CA ILE A 99 -1.98 1.35 -0.19
C ILE A 99 -1.18 1.60 -1.48
N ILE A 100 -0.54 2.76 -1.57
CA ILE A 100 0.20 3.15 -2.78
C ILE A 100 1.69 3.22 -2.44
N ASN A 101 2.51 2.41 -3.11
CA ASN A 101 3.96 2.55 -3.04
C ASN A 101 4.40 3.80 -3.81
N ALA A 102 4.70 4.88 -3.08
CA ALA A 102 5.13 6.15 -3.66
C ALA A 102 6.56 6.10 -4.24
N ASP A 103 7.42 5.21 -3.73
CA ASP A 103 8.80 5.05 -4.24
C ASP A 103 8.81 4.44 -5.64
N ASP A 104 7.77 3.67 -5.98
CA ASP A 104 7.56 3.13 -7.32
C ASP A 104 6.91 4.12 -8.28
N ALA A 105 6.69 5.38 -7.88
CA ALA A 105 6.31 6.44 -8.80
C ALA A 105 7.40 6.66 -9.85
N ILE A 106 7.05 7.22 -11.01
CA ILE A 106 8.06 7.69 -11.97
C ILE A 106 8.96 8.69 -11.24
N VAL A 107 10.29 8.59 -11.40
CA VAL A 107 11.25 9.50 -10.74
C VAL A 107 10.83 10.97 -10.99
N GLY A 108 10.71 11.75 -9.91
CA GLY A 108 10.22 13.13 -9.95
C GLY A 108 8.69 13.29 -9.89
N THR A 109 7.92 12.20 -9.77
CA THR A 109 6.44 12.24 -9.73
C THR A 109 5.79 11.92 -8.39
N GLY A 110 6.57 11.70 -7.33
CA GLY A 110 6.03 11.40 -5.99
C GLY A 110 4.98 12.40 -5.49
N MET A 111 5.16 13.70 -5.80
CA MET A 111 4.17 14.74 -5.48
C MET A 111 2.85 14.57 -6.25
N PHE A 112 2.88 14.11 -7.51
CA PHE A 112 1.68 13.81 -8.28
C PHE A 112 0.92 12.59 -7.74
N VAL A 113 1.63 11.60 -7.20
CA VAL A 113 1.03 10.43 -6.54
C VAL A 113 0.32 10.85 -5.26
N LYS A 114 0.98 11.68 -4.43
CA LYS A 114 0.39 12.28 -3.22
C LYS A 114 -0.88 13.07 -3.55
N ASN A 115 -0.83 13.95 -4.54
CA ASN A 115 -1.99 14.75 -4.98
C ASN A 115 -3.12 13.88 -5.56
N SER A 116 -2.77 12.81 -6.28
CA SER A 116 -3.75 11.86 -6.83
C SER A 116 -4.45 11.04 -5.73
N ALA A 117 -3.71 10.68 -4.68
CA ALA A 117 -4.26 10.00 -3.52
C ALA A 117 -5.19 10.91 -2.72
N GLN A 118 -4.80 12.17 -2.49
CA GLN A 118 -5.64 13.19 -1.87
C GLN A 118 -6.95 13.41 -2.65
N LYS A 119 -6.87 13.59 -3.97
CA LYS A 119 -8.08 13.78 -4.81
C LYS A 119 -9.04 12.59 -4.72
N ARG A 120 -8.54 11.35 -4.63
CA ARG A 120 -9.40 10.17 -4.43
C ARG A 120 -10.12 10.19 -3.10
N GLN A 121 -9.45 10.63 -2.03
CA GLN A 121 -10.07 10.71 -0.71
C GLN A 121 -11.17 11.78 -0.71
N THR A 122 -10.90 12.96 -1.28
CA THR A 122 -11.91 14.05 -1.36
C THR A 122 -13.17 13.63 -2.11
N GLY A 123 -13.03 12.94 -3.24
CA GLY A 123 -14.19 12.44 -4.00
C GLY A 123 -14.94 11.28 -3.34
N LYS A 124 -14.48 10.74 -2.20
CA LYS A 124 -15.17 9.70 -1.42
C LYS A 124 -16.04 10.28 -0.30
N SER A 125 -15.84 11.55 0.07
CA SER A 125 -16.61 12.27 1.09
C SER A 125 -17.78 13.10 0.54
N THR A 126 -17.88 13.24 -0.78
CA THR A 126 -19.01 13.84 -1.50
C THR A 126 -19.87 12.76 -2.12
#